data_AF-A0A535L537-F1
#
_entry.id   AF-A0A535L537-F1
#
_cell.length_a   1.000
_cell.length_b   1.000
_cell.length_c   1.000
_cell.angle_alpha   90.00
_cell.angle_beta   90.00
_cell.angle_gamma   90.00
#
_symmetry.space_group_name_H-M   'P 1'
#
loop_
_entity.id
_entity.type
_entity.pdbx_description
1 polymer ?
#
loop_
_entity_poly.entity_id
_entity_poly.type
_entity_poly.pdbx_seq_one_letter_code
_entity_poly.pdbx_strand_id
1 'polypeptide(L)'
;MVGVTMLLIILVFSLSGYLLPWDNKAYFATEVTIKIAGLAPPPQLGVFIKDLLQGGSVLGPPTLQRFFTIHVFVLPALIVLLMYVHFRFIRAHGISEPM
;
A
#
# COMPACT_ATOMS: atom_id res chain seq x y z
N MET A 1 9.46 -14.94 7.15
CA MET A 1 9.13 -14.10 5.99
C MET A 1 7.76 -13.45 6.06
N VAL A 2 6.70 -14.15 6.53
CA VAL A 2 5.34 -13.59 6.64
C VAL A 2 5.28 -12.26 7.42
N GLY A 3 6.03 -12.14 8.52
CA GLY A 3 6.10 -10.89 9.28
C GLY A 3 6.71 -9.72 8.49
N VAL A 4 7.75 -9.97 7.69
CA VAL A 4 8.39 -8.93 6.85
C VAL A 4 7.42 -8.48 5.75
N THR A 5 6.69 -9.41 5.11
CA THR A 5 5.67 -9.05 4.14
C THR A 5 4.55 -8.21 4.77
N MET A 6 4.10 -8.54 5.99
CA MET A 6 3.10 -7.74 6.71
C MET A 6 3.62 -6.33 7.03
N LEU A 7 4.89 -6.20 7.43
CA LEU A 7 5.52 -4.90 7.65
C LEU A 7 5.46 -4.03 6.38
N LEU A 8 5.82 -4.58 5.22
CA LEU A 8 5.78 -3.85 3.95
C LEU A 8 4.37 -3.36 3.63
N ILE A 9 3.34 -4.18 3.90
CA ILE A 9 1.94 -3.79 3.67
C ILE A 9 1.50 -2.70 4.63
N ILE A 10 1.92 -2.74 5.88
CA ILE A 10 1.62 -1.68 6.87
C ILE A 10 2.26 -0.35 6.44
N LEU A 11 3.46 -0.35 5.84
CA LEU A 11 4.06 0.86 5.29
C LEU A 11 3.20 1.44 4.15
N VAL A 12 2.71 0.59 3.24
CA VAL A 12 1.77 1.00 2.18
C VAL A 12 0.44 1.48 2.76
N PHE A 13 -0.03 0.87 3.84
CA PHE A 13 -1.24 1.28 4.56
C PHE A 13 -1.10 2.69 5.13
N SER A 14 -0.01 2.94 5.85
CA SER A 14 0.31 4.26 6.41
C SER A 14 0.42 5.32 5.33
N LEU A 15 1.13 5.01 4.24
CA LEU A 15 1.28 5.92 3.10
C LEU A 15 -0.08 6.25 2.47
N SER A 16 -0.85 5.24 2.07
CA SER A 16 -2.15 5.44 1.41
C SER A 16 -3.17 6.17 2.28
N GLY A 17 -3.14 5.96 3.61
CA GLY A 17 -4.03 6.65 4.54
C GLY A 17 -3.67 8.12 4.73
N TYR A 18 -2.37 8.43 4.73
CA TYR A 18 -1.86 9.81 4.83
C TYR A 18 -2.33 10.69 3.65
N LEU A 19 -2.61 10.11 2.49
CA LEU A 19 -3.02 10.85 1.29
C LEU A 19 -4.52 11.24 1.29
N LEU A 20 -5.35 10.60 2.14
CA LEU A 20 -6.82 10.75 2.11
C LEU A 20 -7.36 12.12 2.53
N PRO A 21 -6.78 12.85 3.51
CA PRO A 21 -7.28 14.18 3.90
C PRO A 21 -7.24 15.22 2.78
N TRP A 22 -6.43 14.99 1.74
CA TRP A 22 -6.34 15.81 0.53
C TRP A 22 -6.05 17.30 0.78
N ASP A 23 -5.27 17.60 1.81
CA ASP A 23 -4.71 18.93 2.04
C ASP A 23 -3.52 19.20 1.10
N ASN A 24 -2.99 20.44 1.09
CA ASN A 24 -1.87 20.79 0.22
C ASN A 24 -0.65 19.87 0.42
N LYS A 25 -0.37 19.44 1.66
CA LYS A 25 0.75 18.54 1.94
C LYS A 25 0.48 17.14 1.40
N ALA A 26 -0.70 16.57 1.64
CA ALA A 26 -1.09 15.27 1.10
C ALA A 26 -1.11 15.25 -0.44
N TYR A 27 -1.55 16.35 -1.07
CA TYR A 27 -1.55 16.46 -2.52
C TYR A 27 -0.14 16.36 -3.12
N PHE A 28 0.81 17.16 -2.61
CA PHE A 28 2.21 17.09 -3.08
C PHE A 28 2.88 15.78 -2.69
N ALA A 29 2.55 15.20 -1.53
CA ALA A 29 3.02 13.87 -1.15
C ALA A 29 2.51 12.79 -2.13
N THR A 30 1.27 12.90 -2.60
CA THR A 30 0.69 12.00 -3.62
C THR A 30 1.45 12.12 -4.94
N GLU A 31 1.77 13.35 -5.36
CA GLU A 31 2.53 13.61 -6.58
C GLU A 31 3.92 12.96 -6.55
N VAL A 32 4.67 13.18 -5.45
CA VAL A 32 6.00 12.59 -5.27
C VAL A 32 5.92 11.06 -5.22
N THR A 33 4.93 10.51 -4.51
CA THR A 33 4.72 9.06 -4.40
C THR A 33 4.47 8.42 -5.76
N ILE A 34 3.56 8.98 -6.57
CA ILE A 34 3.24 8.45 -7.91
C ILE A 34 4.44 8.59 -8.85
N LYS A 35 5.22 9.67 -8.76
CA LYS A 35 6.46 9.84 -9.53
C LYS A 35 7.49 8.76 -9.19
N ILE A 36 7.70 8.48 -7.91
CA ILE A 36 8.61 7.42 -7.46
C ILE A 36 8.10 6.05 -7.92
N ALA A 37 6.80 5.78 -7.78
CA ALA A 37 6.19 4.53 -8.26
C ALA A 37 6.35 4.35 -9.78
N GLY A 38 6.31 5.44 -10.53
CA GLY A 38 6.55 5.45 -11.98
C GLY A 38 7.97 5.07 -12.40
N LEU A 39 8.94 5.17 -11.49
CA LEU A 39 10.34 4.79 -11.72
C LEU A 39 10.63 3.33 -11.36
N ALA A 40 9.61 2.57 -10.93
CA ALA A 40 9.78 1.17 -10.58
C ALA A 40 10.24 0.33 -11.80
N PRO A 41 11.33 -0.43 -11.69
CA PRO A 41 11.76 -1.35 -12.74
C PRO A 41 10.89 -2.63 -12.74
N PRO A 42 10.57 -3.21 -13.91
CA PRO A 42 10.92 -2.76 -15.26
C PRO A 42 10.10 -1.52 -15.70
N PRO A 43 10.64 -0.64 -16.58
CA PRO A 43 10.04 0.66 -16.89
C PRO A 43 8.57 0.61 -17.34
N GLN A 44 8.18 -0.45 -18.06
CA GLN A 44 6.81 -0.65 -18.53
C GLN A 44 5.83 -0.84 -17.37
N LEU A 45 6.27 -1.52 -16.31
CA LEU A 45 5.47 -1.73 -15.10
C LEU A 45 5.34 -0.43 -14.31
N GLY A 46 6.41 0.37 -14.23
CA GLY A 46 6.37 1.70 -13.61
C GLY A 46 5.35 2.62 -14.27
N VAL A 47 5.34 2.70 -15.60
CA VAL A 47 4.32 3.49 -16.35
C VAL A 47 2.91 2.99 -16.07
N PHE A 48 2.70 1.68 -16.08
CA PHE A 48 1.39 1.09 -15.77
C PHE A 48 0.92 1.41 -14.35
N ILE A 49 1.80 1.27 -13.34
CA ILE A 49 1.49 1.60 -11.94
C ILE A 49 1.15 3.08 -11.81
N LYS A 50 1.92 3.96 -12.46
CA LYS A 50 1.66 5.40 -12.45
C LYS A 50 0.26 5.70 -13.01
N ASP A 51 -0.09 5.18 -14.18
CA ASP A 51 -1.38 5.43 -14.81
C ASP A 51 -2.54 4.83 -13.99
N LEU A 52 -2.31 3.67 -13.36
CA LEU A 52 -3.26 3.03 -12.45
C LEU A 52 -3.46 3.84 -11.15
N LEU A 53 -2.43 4.47 -10.60
CA LEU A 53 -2.59 5.28 -9.40
C LEU A 53 -3.15 6.67 -9.72
N GLN A 54 -2.68 7.31 -10.78
CA GLN A 54 -3.05 8.67 -11.16
C GLN A 54 -4.47 8.75 -11.70
N GLY A 55 -4.90 7.78 -12.52
CA GLY A 55 -6.28 7.70 -13.02
C GLY A 55 -6.72 8.79 -14.00
N GLY A 56 -5.78 9.58 -14.51
CA GLY A 56 -5.98 10.60 -15.53
C GLY A 56 -4.67 11.31 -15.85
N SER A 57 -4.72 12.29 -16.74
CA SER A 57 -3.55 13.12 -17.10
C SER A 57 -3.09 14.05 -15.97
N VAL A 58 -3.98 14.36 -15.02
CA VAL A 58 -3.74 15.26 -13.88
C VAL A 58 -4.23 14.59 -12.59
N LEU A 59 -3.57 14.89 -11.47
CA LEU A 59 -4.02 14.48 -10.14
C LEU A 59 -5.36 15.15 -9.81
N GLY A 60 -6.33 14.37 -9.35
CA GLY A 60 -7.66 14.90 -9.07
C GLY A 60 -8.57 13.92 -8.34
N PRO A 61 -9.90 14.17 -8.39
CA PRO A 61 -10.90 13.29 -7.79
C PRO A 61 -10.76 11.79 -8.11
N PRO A 62 -10.45 11.36 -9.36
CA PRO A 62 -10.29 9.92 -9.64
C PRO A 62 -9.07 9.30 -8.93
N THR A 63 -7.99 10.07 -8.72
CA THR A 63 -6.82 9.63 -7.96
C THR A 63 -7.21 9.36 -6.51
N LEU A 64 -7.89 10.32 -5.87
CA LEU A 64 -8.33 10.19 -4.47
C LEU A 64 -9.27 9.00 -4.29
N GLN A 65 -10.22 8.80 -5.20
CA GLN A 65 -11.14 7.67 -5.15
C GLN A 65 -10.39 6.32 -5.23
N ARG A 66 -9.35 6.21 -6.07
CA ARG A 66 -8.54 4.98 -6.17
C ARG A 66 -7.77 4.71 -4.89
N PHE A 67 -7.12 5.73 -4.31
CA PHE A 67 -6.44 5.58 -3.02
C PHE A 67 -7.40 5.21 -1.89
N PHE A 68 -8.60 5.79 -1.87
CA PHE A 68 -9.65 5.42 -0.93
C PHE A 68 -10.06 3.95 -1.09
N THR A 69 -10.32 3.49 -2.32
CA THR A 69 -10.68 2.09 -2.57
C THR A 69 -9.56 1.13 -2.16
N ILE A 70 -8.32 1.46 -2.49
CA ILE A 70 -7.15 0.64 -2.11
C ILE A 70 -7.01 0.60 -0.58
N HIS A 71 -7.09 1.75 0.09
CA HIS A 71 -6.86 1.85 1.52
C HIS A 71 -7.98 1.26 2.38
N VAL A 72 -9.24 1.43 1.98
CA VAL A 72 -10.39 1.03 2.80
C VAL A 72 -10.86 -0.41 2.50
N PHE A 73 -10.62 -0.91 1.28
CA PHE A 73 -11.09 -2.25 0.90
C PHE A 73 -9.95 -3.23 0.64
N VAL A 74 -9.00 -2.87 -0.24
CA VAL A 74 -7.98 -3.82 -0.71
C VAL A 74 -6.96 -4.15 0.37
N LEU A 75 -6.34 -3.13 0.99
CA LEU A 75 -5.32 -3.34 1.99
C LEU A 75 -5.86 -4.01 3.28
N PRO A 76 -7.05 -3.66 3.80
CA PRO A 76 -7.64 -4.36 4.94
C PRO A 76 -7.92 -5.83 4.66
N ALA A 77 -8.46 -6.16 3.47
CA ALA A 77 -8.69 -7.55 3.10
C ALA A 77 -7.35 -8.34 3.06
N LEU A 78 -6.32 -7.72 2.49
CA LEU A 78 -5.01 -8.34 2.32
C LEU A 78 -4.27 -8.55 3.65
N ILE A 79 -4.33 -7.58 4.58
CA ILE A 79 -3.70 -7.72 5.90
C ILE A 79 -4.42 -8.76 6.77
N VAL A 80 -5.76 -8.85 6.69
CA VAL A 80 -6.54 -9.89 7.40
C VAL A 80 -6.14 -11.28 6.93
N LEU A 81 -6.00 -11.49 5.60
CA LEU A 81 -5.54 -12.76 5.03
C LEU A 81 -4.15 -13.13 5.54
N LEU A 82 -3.20 -12.18 5.50
CA LEU A 82 -1.83 -12.46 5.95
C LEU A 82 -1.75 -12.67 7.45
N MET A 83 -2.56 -11.97 8.24
CA MET A 83 -2.65 -12.19 9.68
C MET A 83 -3.15 -13.60 9.99
N TYR A 84 -4.15 -14.11 9.24
CA TYR A 84 -4.58 -15.50 9.36
C TYR A 84 -3.43 -16.48 9.08
N VAL A 85 -2.69 -16.29 7.99
CA VAL A 85 -1.53 -17.13 7.64
C VAL A 85 -0.44 -17.03 8.70
N HIS A 86 -0.16 -15.83 9.21
CA HIS A 86 0.84 -15.58 10.24
C HIS A 86 0.50 -16.33 11.54
N PHE A 87 -0.74 -16.22 12.01
CA PHE A 87 -1.21 -16.93 13.20
C PHE A 87 -1.24 -18.45 13.02
N ARG A 88 -1.58 -18.93 11.81
CA ARG A 88 -1.50 -20.35 11.47
C ARG A 88 -0.09 -20.90 11.68
N PHE A 89 0.93 -20.15 11.24
CA PHE A 89 2.33 -20.57 11.41
C PHE A 89 2.79 -20.52 12.86
N ILE A 90 2.40 -19.50 13.63
CA ILE A 90 2.70 -19.43 15.07
C ILE A 90 2.08 -20.64 15.78
N ARG A 91 0.82 -20.98 15.50
CA ARG A 91 0.16 -22.16 16.08
C ARG A 91 0.80 -23.49 15.65
N ALA A 92 1.36 -23.56 14.45
CA ALA A 92 1.97 -24.78 13.93
C ALA A 92 3.37 -25.04 14.51
N HIS A 93 4.17 -24.00 14.76
CA HIS A 93 5.55 -24.13 15.23
C HIS A 93 5.71 -23.90 16.74
N GLY A 94 4.66 -23.38 17.40
CA GLY A 94 4.75 -22.97 18.79
C GLY A 94 5.43 -21.61 18.98
N ILE A 95 5.41 -21.11 20.21
CA ILE A 95 6.08 -19.88 20.59
C ILE A 95 7.47 -20.25 21.10
N SER A 96 8.50 -19.55 20.61
CA SER A 96 9.86 -19.73 21.11
C SER A 96 9.97 -19.24 22.56
N GLU A 97 10.71 -19.99 23.38
CA GLU A 97 10.95 -19.56 24.76
C GLU A 97 11.88 -18.34 24.82
N PRO A 98 11.65 -17.41 25.76
CA PRO A 98 12.56 -16.30 25.97
C PRO A 98 13.91 -16.83 26.47
N MET A 99 14.98 -16.31 25.87
CA MET A 99 16.37 -16.68 26.20
C MET A 99 16.91 -15.85 27.35
#